data_AF-A0A3E0QR47-F1
#
_entry.id   AF-A0A3E0QR47-F1
#
_cell.length_a   1.000
_cell.length_b   1.000
_cell.length_c   1.000
_cell.angle_alpha   90.00
_cell.angle_beta   90.00
_cell.angle_gamma   90.00
#
_symmetry.space_group_name_H-M   'P 1'
#
loop_
_entity.id
_entity.type
_entity.pdbx_description
1 polymer ?
#
loop_
_entity_poly.entity_id
_entity_poly.type
_entity_poly.pdbx_seq_one_letter_code
_entity_poly.pdbx_strand_id
1 'polypeptide(L)'
;MTQDRYLEMMEQLGRDPIPEEIPPDVNDLPEIMQVAMATFNMLGDRVYPDIGYIGKDYTNLKHYIEIHDIKDIEFFLEILDWLDSRAIKKSSEQLKQQMEKAKRKGSGQKRS
;
A
#
# COMPACT_ATOMS: atom_id res chain seq x y z
N MET A 1 -7.23 -11.31 1.06
CA MET A 1 -7.09 -12.27 2.19
C MET A 1 -5.60 -12.53 2.34
N THR A 2 -5.04 -12.54 3.54
CA THR A 2 -3.60 -12.84 3.75
C THR A 2 -3.38 -14.35 3.77
N GLN A 3 -2.14 -14.79 3.52
CA GLN A 3 -1.76 -16.20 3.62
C GLN A 3 -2.19 -16.78 4.98
N ASP A 4 -1.85 -16.11 6.09
CA ASP A 4 -2.25 -16.51 7.45
C ASP A 4 -3.75 -16.73 7.60
N ARG A 5 -4.57 -15.79 7.11
CA ARG A 5 -6.04 -15.90 7.20
C ARG A 5 -6.61 -17.05 6.37
N TYR A 6 -5.96 -17.39 5.26
CA TYR A 6 -6.37 -18.54 4.45
C TYR A 6 -6.04 -19.85 5.17
N LEU A 7 -4.84 -19.95 5.74
CA LEU A 7 -4.38 -21.12 6.48
C LEU A 7 -5.24 -21.34 7.75
N GLU A 8 -5.49 -20.29 8.54
CA GLU A 8 -6.39 -20.34 9.71
C GLU A 8 -7.81 -20.82 9.33
N MET A 9 -8.32 -20.37 8.18
CA MET A 9 -9.65 -20.78 7.70
C MET A 9 -9.67 -22.27 7.30
N MET A 10 -8.63 -22.76 6.62
CA MET A 10 -8.56 -24.17 6.21
C MET A 10 -8.42 -25.10 7.42
N GLU A 11 -7.63 -24.69 8.42
CA GLU A 11 -7.51 -25.41 9.70
C GLU A 11 -8.87 -25.49 10.43
N GLN A 12 -9.61 -24.39 10.51
CA GLN A 12 -10.96 -24.37 11.12
C GLN A 12 -11.97 -25.27 10.39
N LEU A 13 -11.86 -25.38 9.06
CA LEU A 13 -12.71 -26.23 8.24
C LEU A 13 -12.26 -27.70 8.23
N GLY A 14 -11.10 -28.02 8.83
CA GLY A 14 -10.51 -29.35 8.82
C GLY A 14 -10.13 -29.83 7.43
N ARG A 15 -9.70 -28.91 6.55
CA ARG A 15 -9.32 -29.20 5.16
C ARG A 15 -7.84 -28.89 4.95
N ASP A 16 -7.20 -29.67 4.07
CA ASP A 16 -5.85 -29.35 3.63
C ASP A 16 -5.88 -28.12 2.70
N PRO A 17 -4.95 -27.17 2.87
CA PRO A 17 -4.87 -25.99 2.01
C PRO A 17 -4.50 -26.36 0.58
N ILE A 18 -5.17 -25.73 -0.39
CA ILE A 18 -4.89 -25.94 -1.82
C ILE A 18 -3.77 -24.98 -2.23
N PRO A 19 -2.58 -25.46 -2.64
CA PRO A 19 -1.42 -24.60 -2.89
C PRO A 19 -1.68 -23.45 -3.88
N GLU A 20 -2.52 -23.69 -4.89
CA GLU A 20 -2.88 -22.73 -5.93
C GLU A 20 -3.81 -21.62 -5.42
N GLU A 21 -4.50 -21.84 -4.30
CA GLU A 21 -5.41 -20.88 -3.67
C GLU A 21 -4.76 -20.11 -2.52
N ILE A 22 -3.56 -20.51 -2.09
CA ILE A 22 -2.83 -19.81 -1.04
C ILE A 22 -2.48 -18.41 -1.56
N PRO A 23 -2.96 -17.34 -0.91
CA PRO A 23 -2.57 -15.99 -1.29
C PRO A 23 -1.04 -15.83 -1.19
N PRO A 24 -0.39 -15.20 -2.17
CA PRO A 24 1.06 -15.00 -2.14
C PRO A 24 1.46 -14.11 -0.96
N ASP A 25 2.56 -14.48 -0.29
CA ASP A 25 3.15 -13.71 0.78
C ASP A 25 4.24 -12.76 0.27
N VAL A 26 4.55 -11.71 1.04
CA VAL A 26 5.63 -10.77 0.69
C VAL A 26 6.98 -11.49 0.62
N ASN A 27 7.19 -12.53 1.44
CA ASN A 27 8.40 -13.34 1.42
C ASN A 27 8.54 -14.18 0.12
N ASP A 28 7.45 -14.41 -0.61
CA ASP A 28 7.48 -15.11 -1.90
C ASP A 28 7.94 -14.21 -3.07
N LEU A 29 8.08 -12.90 -2.83
CA LEU A 29 8.51 -11.94 -3.85
C LEU A 29 10.04 -11.90 -3.97
N PRO A 30 10.58 -11.48 -5.13
CA PRO A 30 12.01 -11.19 -5.27
C PRO A 30 12.50 -10.18 -4.21
N GLU A 31 13.72 -10.38 -3.73
CA GLU A 31 14.32 -9.54 -2.66
C GLU A 31 14.23 -8.04 -2.97
N ILE A 32 14.49 -7.63 -4.21
CA ILE A 32 14.39 -6.23 -4.64
C ILE A 32 12.98 -5.64 -4.42
N MET A 33 11.92 -6.44 -4.59
CA MET A 33 10.55 -6.00 -4.32
C MET A 33 10.29 -5.89 -2.82
N GLN A 34 10.77 -6.84 -2.03
CA GLN A 34 10.65 -6.79 -0.57
C GLN A 34 11.33 -5.54 0.00
N VAL A 35 12.56 -5.27 -0.46
CA VAL A 35 13.33 -4.09 -0.06
C VAL A 35 12.67 -2.80 -0.55
N ALA A 36 12.11 -2.77 -1.76
CA ALA A 36 11.38 -1.61 -2.26
C ALA A 36 10.13 -1.33 -1.41
N MET A 37 9.36 -2.36 -1.04
CA MET A 37 8.21 -2.22 -0.15
C MET A 37 8.61 -1.71 1.24
N ALA A 38 9.68 -2.25 1.82
CA ALA A 38 10.21 -1.79 3.10
C ALA A 38 10.66 -0.33 3.02
N THR A 39 11.43 0.01 1.98
CA THR A 39 11.92 1.38 1.73
C THR A 39 10.75 2.35 1.55
N PHE A 40 9.75 1.98 0.75
CA PHE A 40 8.54 2.78 0.55
C PHE A 40 7.86 3.11 1.88
N ASN A 41 7.73 2.14 2.79
CA ASN A 41 7.14 2.35 4.11
C ASN A 41 8.00 3.22 5.04
N MET A 42 9.32 3.25 4.85
CA MET A 42 10.24 4.07 5.63
C MET A 42 10.38 5.50 5.10
N LEU A 43 10.15 5.72 3.80
CA LEU A 43 10.17 7.06 3.21
C LEU A 43 9.01 7.91 3.79
N GLY A 44 9.31 9.20 4.00
CA GLY A 44 8.31 10.15 4.49
C GLY A 44 7.18 10.36 3.50
N ASP A 45 5.97 10.60 4.00
CA ASP A 45 4.79 10.89 3.19
C ASP A 45 4.66 12.38 2.91
N ARG A 46 4.28 12.73 1.69
CA ARG A 46 3.83 14.08 1.33
C ARG A 46 2.31 14.11 1.30
N VAL A 47 1.72 14.93 2.18
CA VAL A 47 0.28 15.03 2.37
C VAL A 47 -0.15 16.50 2.37
N TYR A 48 -1.23 16.81 1.64
CA TYR A 48 -1.86 18.13 1.63
C TYR A 48 -3.31 18.05 2.15
N PRO A 49 -3.81 19.04 2.91
CA PRO A 49 -5.16 19.00 3.49
C PRO A 49 -6.30 18.75 2.49
N ASP A 50 -6.25 19.38 1.31
CA ASP A 50 -7.35 19.33 0.32
C ASP A 50 -7.21 18.23 -0.74
N ILE A 51 -6.02 17.61 -0.83
CA ILE A 51 -5.66 16.64 -1.89
C ILE A 51 -5.37 15.25 -1.30
N GLY A 52 -4.93 15.20 -0.03
CA GLY A 52 -4.51 13.98 0.66
C GLY A 52 -3.06 13.64 0.38
N TYR A 53 -2.75 12.35 0.45
CA TYR A 53 -1.45 11.80 0.08
C TYR A 53 -1.17 12.02 -1.41
N ILE A 54 0.00 12.59 -1.72
CA ILE A 54 0.43 12.94 -3.09
C ILE A 54 1.74 12.28 -3.52
N GLY A 55 2.40 11.54 -2.64
CA GLY A 55 3.67 10.90 -2.97
C GLY A 55 4.59 10.68 -1.78
N LYS A 56 5.72 10.02 -2.02
CA LYS A 56 6.83 9.92 -1.07
C LYS A 56 7.81 11.09 -1.16
N ASP A 57 8.47 11.36 -0.05
CA ASP A 57 9.65 12.21 0.00
C ASP A 57 10.92 11.41 -0.27
N TYR A 58 11.39 11.48 -1.51
CA TYR A 58 12.57 10.76 -1.99
C TYR A 58 13.92 11.40 -1.58
N THR A 59 13.92 12.44 -0.75
CA THR A 59 15.15 13.12 -0.30
C THR A 59 16.18 12.14 0.28
N ASN A 60 15.73 11.14 1.03
CA ASN A 60 16.61 10.14 1.66
C ASN A 60 16.79 8.87 0.82
N LEU A 61 16.20 8.76 -0.36
CA LEU A 61 16.19 7.54 -1.17
C LEU A 61 17.59 7.00 -1.45
N LYS A 62 18.55 7.89 -1.74
CA LYS A 62 19.94 7.52 -2.04
C LYS A 62 20.58 6.72 -0.90
N HIS A 63 20.27 7.05 0.35
CA HIS A 63 20.80 6.34 1.51
C HIS A 63 20.27 4.90 1.55
N TYR A 64 19.00 4.68 1.21
CA TYR A 64 18.42 3.33 1.16
C TYR A 64 19.00 2.49 0.02
N ILE A 65 19.21 3.10 -1.16
CA ILE A 65 19.86 2.44 -2.30
C ILE A 65 21.26 1.95 -1.90
N GLU A 66 22.03 2.78 -1.18
CA GLU A 66 23.37 2.44 -0.71
C GLU A 66 23.36 1.38 0.41
N ILE A 67 22.47 1.52 1.41
CA ILE A 67 22.36 0.58 2.54
C ILE A 67 22.01 -0.83 2.08
N HIS A 68 21.11 -0.94 1.10
CA HIS A 68 20.64 -2.23 0.59
C HIS A 68 21.46 -2.76 -0.60
N ASP A 69 22.53 -2.06 -0.99
CA ASP A 69 23.40 -2.40 -2.13
C ASP A 69 22.61 -2.72 -3.42
N ILE A 70 21.60 -1.90 -3.71
CA ILE A 70 20.69 -2.12 -4.84
C ILE A 70 21.46 -2.00 -6.16
N LYS A 71 21.51 -3.09 -6.91
CA LYS A 71 22.20 -3.15 -8.22
C LYS A 71 21.34 -2.62 -9.35
N ASP A 72 20.08 -3.04 -9.39
CA ASP A 72 19.11 -2.61 -10.38
C ASP A 72 18.28 -1.44 -9.85
N ILE A 73 18.86 -0.24 -9.95
CA ILE A 73 18.24 0.98 -9.44
C ILE A 73 17.00 1.33 -10.28
N GLU A 74 17.02 1.07 -11.59
CA GLU A 74 15.89 1.35 -12.47
C GLU A 74 14.66 0.55 -12.05
N PHE A 75 14.81 -0.77 -11.93
CA PHE A 75 13.70 -1.61 -11.50
C PHE A 75 13.22 -1.30 -10.07
N PHE A 76 14.16 -0.96 -9.17
CA PHE A 76 13.81 -0.52 -7.82
C PHE A 76 12.95 0.74 -7.82
N LEU A 77 13.29 1.75 -8.64
CA LEU A 77 12.52 2.97 -8.79
C LEU A 77 11.15 2.72 -9.41
N GLU A 78 11.05 1.84 -10.41
CA GLU A 78 9.77 1.45 -11.01
C GLU A 78 8.82 0.83 -9.99
N ILE A 79 9.32 -0.03 -9.09
CA ILE A 79 8.51 -0.61 -8.02
C ILE A 79 8.02 0.48 -7.07
N LEU A 80 8.88 1.43 -6.69
CA LEU A 80 8.51 2.54 -5.82
C LEU A 80 7.43 3.43 -6.47
N ASP A 81 7.60 3.80 -7.73
CA ASP A 81 6.61 4.60 -8.48
C ASP A 81 5.26 3.89 -8.58
N TRP A 82 5.27 2.58 -8.82
CA TRP A 82 4.06 1.76 -8.87
C TRP A 82 3.33 1.71 -7.52
N LEU A 83 4.07 1.56 -6.41
CA LEU A 83 3.50 1.62 -5.06
C LEU A 83 2.90 3.00 -4.78
N ASP A 84 3.60 4.06 -5.17
CA ASP A 84 3.20 5.44 -4.93
C ASP A 84 1.91 5.79 -5.68
N SER A 85 1.85 5.45 -6.96
CA SER A 85 0.67 5.63 -7.82
C SER A 85 -0.59 4.98 -7.23
N ARG A 86 -0.45 3.77 -6.67
CA ARG A 86 -1.57 3.08 -6.00
C ARG A 86 -1.99 3.78 -4.71
N ALA A 87 -1.04 4.22 -3.91
CA ALA A 87 -1.31 4.94 -2.67
C ALA A 87 -2.03 6.28 -2.93
N ILE A 88 -1.59 7.04 -3.92
CA ILE A 88 -2.23 8.29 -4.37
C ILE A 88 -3.67 8.03 -4.81
N LYS A 89 -3.88 7.04 -5.67
CA LYS A 89 -5.23 6.70 -6.16
C LYS A 89 -6.17 6.35 -5.01
N LYS A 90 -5.72 5.50 -4.09
CA LYS A 90 -6.49 5.09 -2.91
C LYS A 90 -6.84 6.28 -2.01
N SER A 91 -5.87 7.16 -1.74
CA SER A 91 -6.07 8.38 -0.96
C SER A 91 -7.12 9.31 -1.59
N SER A 92 -7.01 9.54 -2.90
CA SER A 92 -7.97 10.38 -3.65
C SER A 92 -9.39 9.82 -3.58
N GLU A 93 -9.55 8.51 -3.78
CA GLU A 93 -10.85 7.84 -3.70
C GLU A 93 -11.44 7.94 -2.29
N GLN A 94 -10.63 7.73 -1.25
CA GLN A 94 -11.07 7.85 0.14
C GLN A 94 -11.53 9.27 0.48
N LEU A 95 -10.81 10.30 0.04
CA LEU A 95 -11.21 11.69 0.26
C LEU A 95 -12.53 12.02 -0.44
N LYS A 96 -12.69 11.62 -1.70
CA LYS A 96 -13.97 11.80 -2.43
C LYS A 96 -15.14 11.17 -1.68
N GLN A 97 -14.97 9.93 -1.20
CA GLN A 97 -16.00 9.24 -0.42
C GLN A 97 -16.30 9.95 0.91
N GLN A 98 -15.29 10.47 1.61
CA GLN A 98 -15.49 11.22 2.84
C GLN A 98 -16.26 12.53 2.59
N MET A 99 -15.91 13.26 1.53
CA MET A 99 -16.61 14.49 1.13
C MET A 99 -18.09 14.23 0.79
N GLU A 100 -18.39 13.17 0.04
CA GLU A 100 -19.77 12.80 -0.28
C GLU A 100 -20.58 12.44 0.98
N LYS A 101 -19.99 11.68 1.90
CA LYS A 101 -20.61 11.34 3.19
C LYS A 101 -20.88 12.60 4.03
N ALA A 102 -19.93 13.55 4.07
CA ALA A 102 -20.08 14.80 4.80
C ALA A 102 -21.21 15.67 4.21
N LYS A 103 -21.30 15.78 2.88
CA LYS A 103 -22.40 16.50 2.20
C LYS A 103 -23.77 15.94 2.56
N ARG A 104 -23.92 14.60 2.54
CA ARG A 104 -25.19 13.93 2.90
C ARG A 104 -25.61 14.22 4.34
N LYS A 105 -24.68 14.15 5.29
CA LYS A 105 -24.93 14.46 6.71
C LYS A 105 -25.32 15.92 6.91
N GLY A 106 -24.61 16.86 6.28
CA GLY A 106 -24.91 18.30 6.38
C GLY A 106 -26.26 18.69 5.78
N SER A 107 -26.72 18.00 4.72
CA SER A 107 -28.04 18.24 4.14
C SER A 107 -29.22 17.72 4.98
N GLY A 108 -29.00 16.70 5.83
CA GLY A 108 -30.03 16.16 6.72
C GLY A 108 -30.31 17.05 7.94
N GLN A 109 -29.30 17.80 8.39
CA GLN A 109 -29.37 18.61 9.62
C GLN A 109 -30.01 20.00 9.40
N LYS A 110 -30.08 20.48 8.15
CA LYS A 110 -30.75 21.76 7.80
C LYS A 110 -32.27 21.63 7.56
N ARG A 111 -32.83 20.43 7.68
CA ARG A 111 -34.27 20.16 7.43
C ARG A 111 -35.06 19.82 8.70
N SER A 112 -34.49 20.05 9.89
CA SER A 112 -35.16 19.91 11.19
C SER A 112 -35.27 21.25 11.89
#